data_AF-A0AA95ML92-F1
#
_entry.id   AF-A0AA95ML92-F1
#
_cell.length_a   1.000
_cell.length_b   1.000
_cell.length_c   1.000
_cell.angle_alpha   90.00
_cell.angle_beta   90.00
_cell.angle_gamma   90.00
#
_symmetry.space_group_name_H-M   'P 1'
#
loop_
_entity.id
_entity.type
_entity.pdbx_description
1 polymer ?
#
loop_
_entity_poly.entity_id
_entity_poly.type
_entity_poly.pdbx_seq_one_letter_code
_entity_poly.pdbx_strand_id
1 'polypeptide(L)'
;MDNHKISTVGMLIEQKRRTKNLMQDELAFNCNISRKAISNIETDKNLPSLPLLVKIARELDIEGYELLKEIEERGLLEDYLRKYDNNNDNEL
;
A
#
# COMPACT_ATOMS: atom_id res chain seq x y z
N MET A 1 1.13 14.01 -16.25
CA MET A 1 1.02 12.82 -15.39
C MET A 1 2.43 12.48 -14.98
N ASP A 2 2.76 12.74 -13.72
CA ASP A 2 4.15 12.68 -13.25
C ASP A 2 4.72 11.29 -13.47
N ASN A 3 5.81 11.24 -14.23
CA ASN A 3 6.55 10.03 -14.59
C ASN A 3 7.41 9.56 -13.39
N HIS A 4 6.82 9.53 -12.19
CA HIS A 4 7.51 9.11 -10.98
C HIS A 4 7.72 7.59 -11.05
N LYS A 5 9.00 7.19 -11.06
CA LYS A 5 9.40 5.80 -10.90
C LYS A 5 8.78 5.26 -9.61
N ILE A 6 7.93 4.24 -9.71
CA ILE A 6 7.44 3.50 -8.54
C ILE A 6 8.64 2.84 -7.88
N SER A 7 8.97 3.28 -6.67
CA SER A 7 10.10 2.76 -5.90
C SER A 7 9.68 2.06 -4.62
N THR A 8 8.39 2.09 -4.26
CA THR A 8 7.90 1.47 -3.03
C THR A 8 6.49 0.91 -3.16
N VAL A 9 6.09 0.07 -2.20
CA VAL A 9 4.74 -0.50 -2.13
C VAL A 9 3.69 0.57 -1.87
N GLY A 10 3.95 1.56 -1.01
CA GLY A 10 3.06 2.70 -0.80
C GLY A 10 2.77 3.45 -2.11
N MET A 11 3.80 3.73 -2.92
CA MET A 11 3.63 4.37 -4.23
C MET A 11 2.84 3.50 -5.21
N LEU A 12 3.03 2.17 -5.17
CA LEU A 12 2.25 1.24 -5.99
C LEU A 12 0.76 1.28 -5.60
N ILE A 13 0.44 1.30 -4.30
CA ILE A 13 -0.92 1.42 -3.80
C ILE A 13 -1.54 2.76 -4.24
N GLU A 14 -0.80 3.86 -4.09
CA GLU A 14 -1.25 5.18 -4.56
C GLU A 14 -1.55 5.17 -6.06
N GLN A 15 -0.64 4.62 -6.86
CA GLN A 15 -0.78 4.54 -8.31
C GLN A 15 -2.06 3.78 -8.68
N LYS A 16 -2.27 2.59 -8.10
CA LYS A 16 -3.47 1.79 -8.37
C LYS A 16 -4.75 2.50 -7.96
N ARG A 17 -4.76 3.15 -6.78
CA ARG A 17 -5.90 3.96 -6.33
C ARG A 17 -6.23 5.06 -7.35
N ARG A 18 -5.21 5.80 -7.80
CA ARG A 18 -5.37 6.89 -8.78
C ARG A 18 -5.82 6.39 -10.14
N THR A 19 -5.33 5.24 -10.61
CA THR A 19 -5.80 4.61 -11.86
C THR A 19 -7.29 4.29 -11.81
N LYS A 20 -7.82 3.97 -10.61
CA LYS A 20 -9.25 3.79 -10.37
C LYS A 20 -10.03 5.07 -10.10
N ASN A 21 -9.39 6.24 -10.15
CA ASN A 21 -9.98 7.53 -9.78
C ASN A 21 -10.55 7.58 -8.36
N LEU A 22 -10.09 6.70 -7.47
CA LEU A 22 -10.51 6.70 -6.07
C LEU A 22 -9.77 7.80 -5.30
N MET A 23 -10.48 8.53 -4.47
CA MET A 23 -9.90 9.44 -3.48
C MET A 23 -9.40 8.66 -2.25
N GLN A 24 -8.48 9.24 -1.47
CA GLN A 24 -7.93 8.59 -0.28
C GLN A 24 -8.99 8.35 0.81
N ASP A 25 -9.96 9.24 0.93
CA ASP A 25 -11.11 9.11 1.84
C ASP A 25 -12.07 8.01 1.40
N GLU A 26 -12.32 7.83 0.11
CA GLU A 26 -13.12 6.72 -0.42
C GLU A 26 -12.47 5.37 -0.12
N LEU A 27 -11.18 5.22 -0.43
CA LEU A 27 -10.44 4.00 -0.11
C LEU A 27 -10.39 3.74 1.40
N ALA A 28 -10.20 4.80 2.20
CA ALA A 28 -10.19 4.70 3.66
C ALA A 28 -11.55 4.26 4.23
N PHE A 29 -12.64 4.83 3.70
CA PHE A 29 -14.01 4.47 4.07
C PHE A 29 -14.28 3.00 3.81
N ASN A 30 -13.99 2.50 2.60
CA ASN A 30 -14.18 1.10 2.26
C ASN A 30 -13.28 0.18 3.11
N CYS A 31 -12.04 0.62 3.38
CA CYS A 31 -11.10 -0.10 4.24
C CYS A 31 -11.44 -0.02 5.74
N ASN A 32 -12.41 0.78 6.16
CA ASN A 32 -12.73 1.06 7.57
C ASN A 32 -11.50 1.53 8.37
N ILE A 33 -10.75 2.47 7.80
CA ILE A 33 -9.60 3.12 8.44
C ILE A 33 -9.66 4.63 8.21
N SER A 34 -8.77 5.39 8.83
CA SER A 34 -8.72 6.84 8.60
C SER A 34 -8.08 7.18 7.26
N ARG A 35 -8.51 8.30 6.64
CA ARG A 35 -7.82 8.89 5.48
C ARG A 35 -6.33 9.10 5.76
N LYS A 36 -5.98 9.45 7.01
CA LYS A 36 -4.59 9.61 7.45
C LYS A 36 -3.81 8.29 7.41
N ALA A 37 -4.44 7.16 7.75
CA ALA A 37 -3.83 5.84 7.63
C ALA A 37 -3.53 5.49 6.16
N ILE A 38 -4.48 5.70 5.24
CA ILE A 38 -4.23 5.54 3.79
C ILE A 38 -3.09 6.44 3.32
N SER A 39 -3.07 7.72 3.70
CA SER A 39 -1.96 8.63 3.35
C SER A 39 -0.61 8.16 3.92
N ASN A 40 -0.58 7.61 5.14
CA ASN A 40 0.65 7.06 5.71
C ASN A 40 1.11 5.79 4.98
N ILE A 41 0.17 4.94 4.56
CA ILE A 41 0.47 3.73 3.75
C ILE A 41 1.04 4.13 2.39
N GLU A 42 0.39 5.06 1.69
CA GLU A 42 0.82 5.54 0.36
C GLU A 42 2.19 6.23 0.40
N THR A 43 2.62 6.70 1.57
CA THR A 43 3.92 7.35 1.78
C THR A 43 4.91 6.48 2.58
N ASP A 44 4.60 5.18 2.76
CA ASP A 44 5.34 4.20 3.58
C ASP A 44 5.73 4.67 5.00
N LYS A 45 4.98 5.61 5.57
CA LYS A 45 5.14 6.02 6.97
C LYS A 45 4.64 4.93 7.91
N ASN A 46 3.63 4.17 7.47
CA ASN A 46 3.10 3.01 8.17
C ASN A 46 2.91 1.89 7.14
N LEU A 47 3.28 0.66 7.50
CA LEU A 47 2.93 -0.49 6.67
C LEU A 47 1.57 -1.04 7.06
N PRO A 48 0.74 -1.47 6.09
CA PRO A 48 -0.50 -2.17 6.39
C PRO A 48 -0.19 -3.58 6.92
N SER A 49 -0.99 -4.04 7.89
CA SER A 49 -1.01 -5.47 8.24
C SER A 49 -1.48 -6.31 7.04
N LEU A 50 -1.15 -7.60 7.02
CA LEU A 50 -1.57 -8.49 5.93
C LEU A 50 -3.10 -8.45 5.67
N PRO A 51 -3.98 -8.50 6.69
CA PRO A 51 -5.43 -8.37 6.46
C PRO A 51 -5.82 -7.04 5.81
N LEU A 52 -5.18 -5.93 6.21
CA LEU A 52 -5.45 -4.61 5.64
C LEU A 52 -4.93 -4.51 4.20
N LEU A 53 -3.76 -5.08 3.90
CA LEU A 53 -3.20 -5.11 2.56
C LEU A 53 -4.12 -5.89 1.60
N VAL A 54 -4.65 -7.04 2.02
CA VAL A 54 -5.62 -7.82 1.26
C VAL A 54 -6.92 -7.03 1.05
N LYS A 55 -7.38 -6.28 2.06
CA LYS A 55 -8.57 -5.43 1.94
C LYS A 55 -8.34 -4.30 0.93
N ILE A 56 -7.20 -3.62 1.00
CA ILE A 56 -6.81 -2.57 0.05
C ILE A 56 -6.75 -3.14 -1.37
N ALA A 57 -6.13 -4.31 -1.57
CA ALA A 57 -6.05 -4.96 -2.88
C ALA A 57 -7.45 -5.14 -3.50
N ARG A 58 -8.40 -5.70 -2.72
CA ARG A 58 -9.78 -5.92 -3.18
C ARG A 58 -10.50 -4.62 -3.57
N GLU A 59 -10.36 -3.57 -2.76
CA GLU A 59 -10.90 -2.25 -3.10
C GLU A 59 -10.25 -1.64 -4.35
N LEU A 60 -9.05 -2.10 -4.71
CA LEU A 60 -8.34 -1.73 -5.92
C LEU A 60 -8.64 -2.65 -7.12
N ASP A 61 -9.69 -3.49 -7.04
CA ASP A 61 -10.07 -4.51 -8.03
C ASP A 61 -8.93 -5.48 -8.40
N ILE A 62 -8.09 -5.84 -7.43
CA ILE A 62 -7.08 -6.87 -7.61
C ILE A 62 -7.09 -7.85 -6.43
N GLU A 63 -6.73 -9.10 -6.70
CA GLU A 63 -6.58 -10.07 -5.62
C GLU A 63 -5.29 -9.80 -4.82
N GLY A 64 -5.30 -10.15 -3.54
CA GLY A 64 -4.14 -9.93 -2.66
C GLY A 64 -2.86 -10.60 -3.17
N TYR A 65 -2.98 -11.78 -3.81
CA TYR A 65 -1.83 -12.48 -4.40
C TYR A 65 -1.32 -11.78 -5.67
N GLU A 66 -2.18 -11.09 -6.43
CA GLU A 66 -1.77 -10.35 -7.63
C GLU A 66 -0.98 -9.10 -7.23
N LEU A 67 -1.41 -8.41 -6.16
CA LEU A 67 -0.65 -7.32 -5.58
C LEU A 67 0.74 -7.78 -5.12
N LEU A 68 0.80 -8.91 -4.41
CA LEU A 68 2.08 -9.47 -3.93
C LEU A 68 3.00 -9.84 -5.10
N LYS A 69 2.47 -10.53 -6.10
CA LYS A 69 3.22 -10.88 -7.32
C LYS A 69 3.80 -9.64 -8.00
N GLU A 70 3.02 -8.56 -8.11
CA GLU A 70 3.50 -7.32 -8.69
C GLU A 70 4.58 -6.62 -7.84
N ILE A 71 4.48 -6.70 -6.51
CA ILE A 71 5.52 -6.21 -5.59
C ILE A 71 6.85 -6.96 -5.83
N GLU A 72 6.80 -8.29 -5.98
CA GLU A 72 7.96 -9.13 -6.28
C GLU A 72 8.55 -8.83 -7.66
N GLU A 73 7.73 -8.81 -8.71
CA GLU A 73 8.16 -8.55 -10.09
C GLU A 73 8.79 -7.15 -10.26
N ARG A 74 8.39 -6.18 -9.42
CA ARG A 74 8.96 -4.83 -9.41
C ARG A 74 10.16 -4.68 -8.49
N GLY A 75 10.58 -5.73 -7.77
CA GLY A 75 11.70 -5.69 -6.83
C GLY A 75 11.43 -4.80 -5.60
N LEU A 76 10.17 -4.62 -5.22
CA LEU A 76 9.77 -3.74 -4.11
C LEU A 76 9.78 -4.46 -2.75
N LEU A 77 9.96 -5.79 -2.74
CA LEU A 77 9.82 -6.62 -1.55
C LEU A 77 10.91 -6.34 -0.51
N GLU A 78 12.16 -6.16 -0.92
CA GLU A 78 13.29 -5.92 0.00
C GLU A 78 13.07 -4.66 0.85
N ASP A 79 12.68 -3.56 0.20
CA ASP A 79 12.39 -2.30 0.89
C ASP A 79 11.16 -2.40 1.79
N TYR A 80 10.15 -3.18 1.39
CA TYR A 80 8.96 -3.41 2.21
C TYR A 80 9.31 -4.19 3.49
N LEU A 81 10.03 -5.31 3.36
CA LEU A 81 10.43 -6.14 4.50
C LEU A 81 11.37 -5.39 5.45
N ARG A 82 12.34 -4.66 4.91
CA ARG A 82 13.21 -3.79 5.72
C ARG A 82 12.40 -2.80 6.56
N LYS A 83 11.35 -2.19 6.00
CA LYS A 83 10.47 -1.29 6.76
C LYS A 83 9.59 -2.03 7.75
N TYR A 84 9.22 -3.28 7.47
CA TYR A 84 8.39 -4.11 8.35
C TYR A 84 9.15 -4.44 9.63
N ASP A 85 10.39 -4.90 9.51
CA ASP A 85 11.24 -5.22 10.67
C ASP A 85 11.45 -3.98 11.55
N ASN A 86 11.79 -2.84 10.94
CA ASN A 86 11.97 -1.58 11.66
C ASN A 86 10.70 -1.07 12.37
N ASN A 87 9.49 -1.38 11.88
CA ASN A 87 8.25 -0.98 12.56
C ASN A 87 7.94 -1.89 13.75
N ASN A 88 8.24 -3.20 13.65
CA ASN A 88 8.01 -4.15 14.75
C ASN A 88 9.02 -3.96 15.89
N ASP A 89 10.24 -3.51 15.60
CA ASP A 89 11.26 -3.21 16.61
C ASP A 89 10.90 -1.99 17.49
N ASN A 90 9.91 -1.17 17.09
CA ASN A 90 9.43 -0.02 17.86
C ASN A 90 8.23 -0.35 18.78
N GLU A 91 7.79 -1.62 18.85
CA GLU A 91 6.71 -2.09 19.73
C GLU A 91 7.23 -2.82 21.00
N LEU A 92 8.55 -2.79 21.27
CA LEU A 92 9.21 -3.30 22.49
C LEU A 92 9.79 -2.16 23.34
#